data_AF-A0A4V6E623-F1
#
_entry.id   AF-A0A4V6E623-F1
#
_cell.length_a   1.000
_cell.length_b   1.000
_cell.length_c   1.000
_cell.angle_alpha   90.00
_cell.angle_beta   90.00
_cell.angle_gamma   90.00
#
_symmetry.space_group_name_H-M   'P 1'
#
loop_
_entity.id
_entity.type
_entity.pdbx_description
1 polymer ?
#
loop_
_entity_poly.entity_id
_entity_poly.type
_entity_poly.pdbx_seq_one_letter_code
_entity_poly.pdbx_strand_id
1 'polypeptide(L)'
;MNEYEEKRELLHEITQDTRFDLIQTILMHPDQLPSLNEVEYMHPDRSKATLREHLEKLCSLGIVDKLKLPKERQTRDSPKVFYGISDQGRDILSEFGLLDVENTLQYLYENMEKSDKIKRYEDAPRPSRD
;
A
#
# COMPACT_ATOMS: atom_id res chain seq x y z
N MET A 1 -21.35 -4.74 19.40
CA MET A 1 -21.57 -5.34 18.07
C MET A 1 -21.27 -6.82 18.19
N ASN A 2 -21.82 -7.71 17.35
CA ASN A 2 -21.37 -9.11 17.36
C ASN A 2 -20.20 -9.29 16.37
N GLU A 3 -19.38 -10.32 16.56
CA GLU A 3 -18.15 -10.54 15.78
C GLU A 3 -18.40 -10.56 14.26
N TYR A 4 -19.54 -11.12 13.83
CA TYR A 4 -19.90 -11.19 12.41
C TYR A 4 -20.16 -9.81 11.81
N GLU A 5 -20.81 -8.93 12.55
CA GLU A 5 -21.11 -7.57 12.11
C GLU A 5 -19.83 -6.71 12.05
N GLU A 6 -18.91 -6.89 13.00
CA GLU A 6 -17.58 -6.26 12.97
C GLU A 6 -16.77 -6.72 11.74
N LYS A 7 -16.77 -8.02 11.42
CA LYS A 7 -16.10 -8.55 10.21
C LYS A 7 -16.73 -8.01 8.93
N ARG A 8 -18.06 -7.91 8.87
CA ARG A 8 -18.79 -7.37 7.72
C ARG A 8 -18.49 -5.87 7.51
N GLU A 9 -18.48 -5.08 8.57
CA GLU A 9 -18.15 -3.65 8.51
C GLU A 9 -16.70 -3.44 8.09
N LEU A 10 -15.77 -4.23 8.63
CA LEU A 10 -14.38 -4.19 8.22
C LEU A 10 -14.21 -4.55 6.74
N LEU A 11 -14.86 -5.63 6.28
CA LEU A 11 -14.86 -6.01 4.87
C LEU A 11 -15.38 -4.87 3.99
N HIS A 12 -16.52 -4.28 4.36
CA HIS A 12 -17.09 -3.13 3.67
C HIS A 12 -16.11 -1.95 3.59
N GLU A 13 -15.40 -1.67 4.68
CA GLU A 13 -14.39 -0.62 4.71
C GLU A 13 -13.23 -0.93 3.76
N ILE A 14 -12.62 -2.12 3.84
CA ILE A 14 -11.43 -2.46 3.02
C ILE A 14 -11.76 -2.66 1.54
N THR A 15 -12.98 -3.06 1.18
CA THR A 15 -13.42 -3.26 -0.21
C THR A 15 -14.05 -2.02 -0.83
N GLN A 16 -14.03 -0.86 -0.16
CA GLN A 16 -14.39 0.39 -0.81
C GLN A 16 -13.36 0.68 -1.93
N ASP A 17 -13.84 0.98 -3.13
CA ASP A 17 -13.06 1.08 -4.38
C ASP A 17 -11.63 1.64 -4.19
N THR A 18 -11.50 2.87 -3.70
CA THR A 18 -10.19 3.51 -3.55
C THR A 18 -9.29 2.79 -2.55
N ARG A 19 -9.83 2.31 -1.42
CA ARG A 19 -9.02 1.60 -0.41
C ARG A 19 -8.60 0.23 -0.91
N PHE A 20 -9.47 -0.45 -1.63
CA PHE A 20 -9.15 -1.73 -2.23
C PHE A 20 -8.07 -1.61 -3.31
N ASP A 21 -8.16 -0.58 -4.15
CA ASP A 21 -7.14 -0.22 -5.14
C ASP A 21 -5.78 0.06 -4.48
N LEU A 22 -5.77 0.75 -3.34
CA LEU A 22 -4.56 1.04 -2.57
C LEU A 22 -3.94 -0.22 -1.95
N ILE A 23 -4.75 -1.13 -1.42
CA ILE A 23 -4.28 -2.43 -0.93
C ILE A 23 -3.61 -3.21 -2.05
N GLN A 24 -4.27 -3.32 -3.22
CA GLN A 24 -3.69 -3.98 -4.40
C GLN A 24 -2.40 -3.30 -4.87
N THR A 25 -2.34 -1.97 -4.82
CA THR A 25 -1.13 -1.20 -5.15
C THR A 25 0.04 -1.50 -4.22
N ILE A 26 -0.22 -1.72 -2.94
CA ILE A 26 0.81 -2.15 -1.99
C ILE A 26 1.26 -3.58 -2.31
N LEU A 27 0.32 -4.50 -2.53
CA LEU A 27 0.61 -5.92 -2.82
C LEU A 27 1.40 -6.12 -4.12
N MET A 28 1.11 -5.31 -5.14
CA MET A 28 1.78 -5.42 -6.45
C MET A 28 3.20 -4.86 -6.48
N HIS A 29 3.56 -3.98 -5.53
CA HIS A 29 4.91 -3.42 -5.47
C HIS A 29 5.94 -4.50 -5.07
N PRO A 30 7.13 -4.56 -5.68
CA PRO A 30 8.12 -5.62 -5.42
C PRO A 30 8.51 -5.75 -3.94
N ASP A 31 8.86 -4.63 -3.29
CA ASP A 31 9.14 -4.60 -1.84
C ASP A 31 7.88 -4.52 -0.97
N GLN A 32 6.69 -4.45 -1.59
CA GLN A 32 5.42 -4.10 -0.94
C GLN A 32 5.48 -2.88 -0.02
N LEU A 33 6.28 -1.90 -0.43
CA LEU A 33 6.53 -0.68 0.32
C LEU A 33 6.52 0.52 -0.65
N PRO A 34 5.42 0.76 -1.39
CA PRO A 34 5.34 1.95 -2.21
C PRO A 34 5.33 3.21 -1.34
N SER A 35 5.94 4.26 -1.87
CA SER A 35 5.76 5.61 -1.36
C SER A 35 4.49 6.26 -1.91
N LEU A 36 4.05 7.34 -1.28
CA LEU A 36 2.89 8.10 -1.77
C LEU A 36 3.09 8.65 -3.21
N ASN A 37 4.34 8.87 -3.65
CA ASN A 37 4.61 9.30 -5.01
C ASN A 37 4.36 8.18 -6.04
N GLU A 38 4.68 6.93 -5.68
CA GLU A 38 4.43 5.76 -6.52
C GLU A 38 2.93 5.43 -6.54
N VAL A 39 2.27 5.53 -5.38
CA VAL A 39 0.81 5.43 -5.30
C VAL A 39 0.13 6.47 -6.20
N GLU A 40 0.54 7.75 -6.13
CA GLU A 40 -0.02 8.81 -6.98
C GLU A 40 0.17 8.54 -8.49
N TYR A 41 1.27 7.90 -8.88
CA TYR A 41 1.50 7.51 -10.26
C TYR A 41 0.57 6.40 -10.74
N MET A 42 0.27 5.44 -9.86
CA MET A 42 -0.64 4.33 -10.14
C MET A 42 -2.12 4.77 -10.21
N HIS A 43 -2.44 5.93 -9.64
CA HIS A 43 -3.82 6.45 -9.53
C HIS A 43 -3.92 7.87 -10.10
N PRO A 44 -3.68 8.09 -11.41
CA PRO A 44 -3.59 9.42 -12.02
C PRO A 44 -4.92 10.20 -12.00
N ASP A 45 -6.05 9.51 -11.80
CA ASP A 45 -7.38 10.09 -11.68
C ASP A 45 -7.71 10.55 -10.24
N ARG A 46 -6.78 10.38 -9.29
CA ARG A 46 -6.97 10.74 -7.87
C ARG A 46 -5.94 11.75 -7.40
N SER A 47 -6.39 12.69 -6.57
CA SER A 47 -5.47 13.64 -5.95
C SER A 47 -4.60 12.94 -4.90
N LYS A 48 -3.34 13.37 -4.79
CA LYS A 48 -2.43 12.92 -3.71
C LYS A 48 -3.01 13.11 -2.31
N ALA A 49 -3.82 14.15 -2.11
CA ALA A 49 -4.46 14.41 -0.82
C ALA A 49 -5.49 13.33 -0.49
N THR A 50 -6.35 12.99 -1.46
CA THR A 50 -7.34 11.91 -1.35
C THR A 50 -6.66 10.56 -1.12
N LEU A 51 -5.62 10.23 -1.89
CA LEU A 51 -4.88 8.97 -1.72
C LEU A 51 -4.27 8.85 -0.33
N ARG A 52 -3.69 9.94 0.19
CA ARG A 52 -3.18 9.98 1.56
C ARG A 52 -4.28 9.75 2.58
N GLU A 53 -5.44 10.40 2.43
CA GLU A 53 -6.57 10.23 3.37
C GLU A 53 -7.03 8.78 3.45
N HIS A 54 -7.17 8.09 2.31
CA HIS A 54 -7.52 6.68 2.29
C HIS A 54 -6.43 5.78 2.90
N LEU A 55 -5.14 6.08 2.66
CA LEU A 55 -4.03 5.38 3.33
C LEU A 55 -4.06 5.58 4.85
N GLU A 56 -4.27 6.80 5.34
CA GLU A 56 -4.38 7.03 6.79
C GLU A 56 -5.62 6.32 7.38
N LYS A 57 -6.71 6.22 6.63
CA LYS A 57 -7.87 5.41 7.03
C LYS A 57 -7.50 3.93 7.14
N LEU A 58 -6.80 3.36 6.17
CA LEU A 58 -6.29 1.98 6.25
C LEU A 58 -5.33 1.77 7.42
N CYS A 59 -4.48 2.75 7.74
CA CYS A 59 -3.65 2.73 8.94
C CYS A 59 -4.50 2.71 10.22
N SER A 60 -5.54 3.53 10.29
CA SER A 60 -6.44 3.58 11.47
C SER A 60 -7.23 2.29 11.67
N LEU A 61 -7.43 1.51 10.61
CA LEU A 61 -8.05 0.18 10.64
C LEU A 61 -7.04 -0.94 10.97
N GLY A 62 -5.75 -0.62 11.09
CA GLY A 62 -4.69 -1.60 11.33
C GLY A 62 -4.35 -2.48 10.13
N ILE A 63 -4.79 -2.12 8.91
CA ILE A 63 -4.51 -2.89 7.68
C ILE A 63 -3.15 -2.54 7.07
N VAL A 64 -2.75 -1.28 7.20
CA VAL A 64 -1.53 -0.73 6.60
C VAL A 64 -0.66 -0.09 7.67
N ASP A 65 0.63 -0.38 7.63
CA ASP A 65 1.64 0.35 8.39
C ASP A 65 2.25 1.49 7.58
N LYS A 66 2.44 2.62 8.26
CA LYS A 66 3.15 3.77 7.75
C LYS A 66 4.57 3.80 8.29
N LEU A 67 5.52 3.43 7.43
CA LEU A 67 6.92 3.26 7.78
C LEU A 67 7.74 4.47 7.35
N LYS A 68 8.64 4.93 8.21
CA LYS A 68 9.53 6.06 7.93
C LYS A 68 10.96 5.59 7.82
N LEU A 69 11.65 6.01 6.76
CA LEU A 69 13.07 5.71 6.59
C LEU A 69 13.91 6.42 7.68
N PRO A 70 14.89 5.76 8.31
CA PRO A 70 15.81 6.38 9.26
C PRO A 70 16.49 7.63 8.67
N LYS A 71 16.71 8.68 9.48
CA LYS A 71 17.20 9.98 8.98
C LYS A 71 18.53 9.85 8.25
N GLU A 72 19.37 8.94 8.69
CA GLU A 72 20.72 8.66 8.17
C GLU A 72 20.67 8.04 6.76
N ARG A 73 19.54 7.41 6.40
CA ARG A 73 19.29 6.81 5.08
C ARG A 73 18.47 7.72 4.16
N GLN A 74 17.97 8.85 4.65
CA GLN A 74 17.17 9.78 3.84
C GLN A 74 18.05 10.63 2.92
N THR A 75 17.65 10.73 1.66
CA THR A 75 18.17 11.73 0.72
C THR A 75 17.15 12.86 0.53
N ARG A 76 17.57 13.98 -0.08
CA ARG A 76 16.70 15.15 -0.28
C ARG A 76 15.52 14.85 -1.21
N ASP A 77 15.77 14.12 -2.29
CA ASP A 77 14.82 13.93 -3.40
C ASP A 77 14.18 12.53 -3.42
N SER A 78 14.52 11.65 -2.48
CA SER A 78 13.89 10.34 -2.33
C SER A 78 12.69 10.38 -1.38
N PRO A 79 11.73 9.46 -1.55
CA PRO A 79 10.67 9.26 -0.58
C PRO A 79 11.21 8.89 0.80
N LYS A 80 10.49 9.33 1.85
CA LYS A 80 10.88 9.13 3.26
C LYS A 80 9.85 8.32 4.04
N VAL A 81 8.67 8.15 3.46
CA VAL A 81 7.52 7.49 4.05
C VAL A 81 7.00 6.49 3.03
N PHE A 82 6.75 5.28 3.52
CA PHE A 82 6.32 4.13 2.75
C PHE A 82 5.15 3.46 3.45
N TYR A 83 4.36 2.72 2.70
CA TYR A 83 3.15 2.06 3.19
C TYR A 83 3.23 0.58 2.89
N GLY A 84 3.02 -0.26 3.90
CA GLY A 84 3.05 -1.72 3.75
C GLY A 84 1.83 -2.35 4.42
N ILE A 85 1.36 -3.50 3.94
CA ILE A 85 0.37 -4.27 4.69
C ILE A 85 1.00 -4.70 6.01
N SER A 86 0.32 -4.40 7.12
CA SER A 86 0.73 -4.81 8.47
C SER A 86 0.56 -6.32 8.66
N ASP A 87 1.13 -6.90 9.72
CA ASP A 87 0.94 -8.34 9.99
C ASP A 87 -0.54 -8.66 10.26
N GLN A 88 -1.21 -7.85 11.07
CA GLN A 88 -2.65 -7.96 11.30
C GLN A 88 -3.44 -7.80 9.99
N GLY A 89 -3.02 -6.87 9.13
CA GLY A 89 -3.60 -6.65 7.81
C GLY A 89 -3.46 -7.88 6.93
N ARG A 90 -2.31 -8.56 6.93
CA ARG A 90 -2.11 -9.81 6.19
C ARG A 90 -3.05 -10.90 6.68
N ASP A 91 -3.21 -11.07 7.99
CA ASP A 91 -4.14 -12.06 8.55
C ASP A 91 -5.59 -11.78 8.11
N ILE A 92 -6.03 -10.51 8.19
CA ILE A 92 -7.37 -10.08 7.79
C ILE A 92 -7.61 -10.29 6.28
N LEU A 93 -6.66 -9.85 5.45
CA LEU A 93 -6.77 -10.01 4.00
C LEU A 93 -6.77 -11.50 3.60
N SER A 94 -5.99 -12.33 4.29
CA SER A 94 -5.99 -13.78 4.09
C SER A 94 -7.32 -14.41 4.48
N GLU A 95 -7.93 -14.00 5.60
CA GLU A 95 -9.24 -14.52 6.05
C GLU A 95 -10.34 -14.29 4.99
N PHE A 96 -10.27 -13.15 4.30
CA PHE A 96 -11.22 -12.81 3.23
C PHE A 96 -10.80 -13.31 1.82
N GLY A 97 -9.68 -14.02 1.69
CA GLY A 97 -9.17 -14.50 0.39
C GLY A 97 -8.66 -13.39 -0.54
N LEU A 98 -8.34 -12.21 0.00
CA LEU A 98 -7.93 -11.04 -0.79
C LEU A 98 -6.44 -11.08 -1.17
N LEU A 99 -5.68 -12.06 -0.67
CA LEU A 99 -4.26 -12.26 -1.02
C LEU A 99 -4.07 -13.26 -2.18
N ASP A 100 -5.13 -13.94 -2.63
CA ASP A 100 -5.04 -15.04 -3.61
C ASP A 100 -4.45 -14.61 -4.97
N VAL A 101 -4.49 -13.31 -5.28
CA VAL A 101 -4.00 -12.73 -6.54
C VAL A 101 -2.65 -12.02 -6.43
N GLU A 102 -1.99 -12.04 -5.26
CA GLU A 102 -0.76 -11.30 -4.97
C GLU A 102 0.35 -11.56 -6.03
N ASN A 103 0.63 -12.82 -6.34
CA ASN A 103 1.64 -13.18 -7.35
C ASN A 103 1.28 -12.65 -8.76
N THR A 104 0.01 -12.70 -9.13
CA THR A 104 -0.46 -12.18 -10.43
C THR A 104 -0.31 -10.67 -10.48
N LEU A 105 -0.64 -9.97 -9.40
CA LEU A 105 -0.49 -8.52 -9.29
C LEU A 105 0.97 -8.09 -9.41
N GLN A 106 1.88 -8.77 -8.70
CA GLN A 106 3.32 -8.50 -8.78
C GLN A 106 3.87 -8.71 -10.19
N TYR A 107 3.50 -9.82 -10.85
CA TYR A 107 3.88 -10.06 -12.24
C TYR A 107 3.41 -8.94 -13.19
N LEU A 108 2.15 -8.48 -13.04
CA LEU A 108 1.64 -7.38 -13.86
C LEU A 108 2.39 -6.07 -13.63
N TYR A 109 2.75 -5.78 -12.38
CA TYR A 109 3.50 -4.58 -12.02
C TYR A 109 4.92 -4.57 -12.57
N GLU A 110 5.63 -5.69 -12.47
CA GLU A 110 7.00 -5.85 -12.97
C GLU A 110 7.10 -5.65 -14.50
N ASN A 111 6.07 -6.07 -15.23
CA ASN A 111 6.03 -6.01 -16.69
C ASN A 111 5.41 -4.71 -17.26
N MET A 112 5.02 -3.77 -16.41
CA MET A 112 4.46 -2.49 -16.82
C MET A 112 5.56 -1.52 -17.29
N GLU A 113 5.25 -0.72 -18.30
CA GLU A 113 6.11 0.40 -18.65
C GLU A 113 6.10 1.49 -17.56
N LYS A 114 7.29 1.82 -17.08
CA LYS A 114 7.50 2.80 -16.01
C LYS A 114 8.38 3.93 -16.49
N SER A 115 7.98 5.16 -16.18
CA SER A 115 8.85 6.33 -16.42
C SER A 115 10.11 6.29 -15.56
N ASP A 116 11.18 6.95 -16.01
CA ASP A 116 12.45 7.05 -15.26
C ASP A 116 12.29 7.70 -13.88
N LYS A 117 11.28 8.56 -13.72
CA LYS A 117 10.95 9.15 -12.43
C LYS A 117 10.45 8.10 -11.44
N ILE A 118 9.63 7.16 -11.89
CA ILE A 118 9.06 6.11 -11.04
C ILE A 118 10.09 5.06 -10.71
N LYS A 119 10.90 4.62 -11.69
CA LYS A 119 12.04 3.73 -11.43
C LYS A 119 12.97 4.28 -10.34
N ARG A 120 13.28 5.59 -10.37
CA ARG A 120 14.06 6.24 -9.30
C ARG A 120 13.40 6.22 -7.93
N TYR A 121 12.06 6.22 -7.85
CA TYR A 121 11.36 6.07 -6.57
C TYR A 121 11.33 4.61 -6.14
N GLU A 122 11.14 3.66 -7.06
CA GLU A 122 11.21 2.22 -6.80
C GLU A 122 12.58 1.83 -6.23
N ASP A 123 13.66 2.31 -6.85
CA ASP A 123 15.05 2.02 -6.44
C ASP A 123 15.47 2.73 -5.12
N ALA A 124 14.62 3.59 -4.54
CA ALA A 124 14.97 4.31 -3.33
C ALA A 124 15.06 3.37 -2.11
N PRO A 125 15.93 3.64 -1.12
CA PRO A 125 16.07 2.77 0.04
C PRO A 125 14.73 2.59 0.79
N ARG A 126 14.37 1.34 1.09
CA ARG A 126 13.20 0.99 1.89
C ARG A 126 13.54 0.77 3.37
N PRO A 127 12.63 1.09 4.30
CA PRO A 127 12.77 0.72 5.70
C PRO A 127 12.70 -0.81 5.84
N SER A 128 13.41 -1.36 6.83
CA SER A 128 13.21 -2.75 7.23
C SER A 128 11.81 -2.88 7.85
N ARG A 129 11.14 -4.00 7.60
CA ARG A 129 10.04 -4.46 8.44
C ARG A 129 10.69 -5.24 9.58
N ASP A 130 10.58 -4.75 10.80
CA ASP A 130 11.07 -5.44 12.01
C ASP A 130 10.11 -6.60 12.37
#